data_AF-M8ATG5-F1
#
_entry.id   AF-M8ATG5-F1
#
_cell.length_a   1.000
_cell.length_b   1.000
_cell.length_c   1.000
_cell.angle_alpha   90.00
_cell.angle_beta   90.00
_cell.angle_gamma   90.00
#
_symmetry.space_group_name_H-M   'P 1'
#
loop_
_entity.id
_entity.type
_entity.pdbx_description
1 polymer ?
#
loop_
_entity_poly.entity_id
_entity_poly.type
_entity_poly.pdbx_seq_one_letter_code
_entity_poly.pdbx_strand_id
1 'polypeptide(L)'
;MTLNKGNRIVDCRHGLVLFIRRRPRRRLLVWDPVARDQRRLIVPPELDNDQMLMFNGAVLRPASGQGHFQVALIAHARLSNHTRVFACLYSSETGIWSKINSLQLQSYMAMPEPSTLIGNSFCWLLKVPPDLQDVILEFDLDRQSLTVTELPPQVKARPFKLRIVPTEDGGLGIIHLSTFQGQLWKREPGSVWVHDGAIEFEELRSACKGDRYPLIVGFSEDSNAILVQTNSGVFMVYLRSMEFKKISNMGDFHLHYPFACFYPGAPDA
;
A
#
# COMPACT_ATOMS: atom_id res chain seq x y z
N MET A 1 7.96 23.43 5.47
CA MET A 1 8.06 22.44 4.37
C MET A 1 7.10 22.84 3.26
N THR A 2 7.57 23.41 2.16
CA THR A 2 6.72 23.74 1.01
C THR A 2 6.59 22.51 0.11
N LEU A 3 5.65 21.62 0.46
CA LEU A 3 5.15 20.63 -0.48
C LEU A 3 4.55 21.36 -1.67
N ASN A 4 5.23 21.30 -2.82
CA ASN A 4 4.74 21.90 -4.05
C ASN A 4 3.35 21.34 -4.38
N LYS A 5 2.40 22.23 -4.72
CA LYS A 5 1.06 21.84 -5.20
C LYS A 5 1.20 20.74 -6.26
N GLY A 6 0.63 19.56 -5.98
CA GLY A 6 0.62 18.40 -6.89
C GLY A 6 1.48 17.20 -6.49
N ASN A 7 2.28 17.28 -5.41
CA ASN A 7 2.92 16.10 -4.82
C ASN A 7 1.91 15.33 -3.96
N ARG A 8 1.84 14.01 -4.13
CA ARG A 8 0.99 13.11 -3.35
C ARG A 8 1.84 12.06 -2.64
N ILE A 9 1.57 11.82 -1.36
CA ILE A 9 2.12 10.65 -0.64
C ILE A 9 1.52 9.40 -1.26
N VAL A 10 2.36 8.44 -1.62
CA VAL A 10 1.93 7.13 -2.10
C VAL A 10 2.31 6.01 -1.16
N ASP A 11 3.30 6.23 -0.29
CA ASP A 11 3.78 5.22 0.64
C ASP A 11 4.57 5.82 1.81
N CYS A 12 4.50 5.16 2.96
CA CYS A 12 5.28 5.45 4.18
C CYS A 12 5.75 4.13 4.77
N ARG A 13 7.07 3.88 4.79
CA ARG A 13 7.64 2.62 5.31
C ARG A 13 9.06 2.83 5.80
N HIS A 14 9.43 2.17 6.90
CA HIS A 14 10.77 2.16 7.49
C HIS A 14 11.36 3.59 7.68
N GLY A 15 10.57 4.50 8.23
CA GLY A 15 10.97 5.89 8.46
C GLY A 15 11.09 6.76 7.21
N LEU A 16 10.66 6.28 6.04
CA LEU A 16 10.70 7.02 4.78
C LEU A 16 9.30 7.35 4.27
N VAL A 17 9.18 8.49 3.58
CA VAL A 17 7.94 8.93 2.92
C VAL A 17 8.21 9.09 1.42
N LEU A 18 7.39 8.44 0.59
CA LEU A 18 7.48 8.51 -0.87
C LEU A 18 6.42 9.44 -1.44
N PHE A 19 6.87 10.44 -2.20
CA PHE A 19 5.99 11.36 -2.92
C PHE A 19 6.09 11.16 -4.44
N ILE A 20 4.92 11.15 -5.07
CA ILE A 20 4.78 11.13 -6.52
C ILE A 20 4.01 12.37 -6.98
N ARG A 21 4.55 13.05 -7.99
CA ARG A 21 3.80 14.01 -8.81
C ARG A 21 3.42 13.35 -10.12
N ARG A 22 2.13 13.00 -10.24
CA ARG A 22 1.59 12.22 -11.38
C ARG A 22 1.59 12.99 -12.71
N ARG A 23 1.52 14.32 -12.66
CA ARG A 23 1.43 15.19 -13.84
C ARG A 23 2.78 15.82 -14.18
N PRO A 24 3.05 16.08 -15.47
CA PRO A 24 4.24 16.83 -15.89
C PRO A 24 4.39 18.17 -15.14
N ARG A 25 5.61 18.59 -14.77
CA ARG A 25 6.86 17.81 -14.75
C ARG A 25 6.81 16.74 -13.64
N ARG A 26 6.95 15.47 -14.01
CA ARG A 26 6.91 14.33 -13.08
C ARG A 26 8.02 14.46 -12.04
N ARG A 27 7.72 14.08 -10.81
CA ARG A 27 8.69 14.10 -9.70
C ARG A 27 8.48 12.89 -8.82
N LEU A 28 9.57 12.24 -8.47
CA LEU A 28 9.66 11.18 -7.48
C LEU A 28 10.62 11.65 -6.39
N LEU A 29 10.16 11.64 -5.15
CA LEU A 29 10.90 12.18 -4.01
C LEU A 29 10.76 11.22 -2.83
N VAL A 30 11.90 10.81 -2.29
CA VAL A 30 11.99 10.13 -1.00
C VAL A 30 12.38 11.17 0.04
N TRP A 31 11.64 11.21 1.14
CA TRP A 31 11.95 12.06 2.28
C TRP A 31 12.18 11.19 3.51
N ASP A 32 13.29 11.43 4.20
CA ASP A 32 13.54 10.93 5.55
C ASP A 32 13.22 12.07 6.54
N PRO A 33 12.09 12.01 7.27
CA PRO A 33 11.72 13.07 8.21
C PRO A 33 12.67 13.17 9.40
N VAL A 34 13.30 12.06 9.81
CA VAL A 34 14.16 11.99 10.99
C VAL A 34 15.53 12.58 10.67
N ALA A 35 16.15 12.12 9.59
CA ALA A 35 17.42 12.67 9.08
C ALA A 35 17.24 14.06 8.44
N ARG A 36 16.00 14.47 8.19
CA ARG A 36 15.62 15.70 7.47
C ARG A 36 16.22 15.76 6.07
N ASP A 37 16.48 14.61 5.46
CA ASP A 37 17.09 14.49 4.14
C ASP A 37 16.05 14.19 3.06
N GLN A 38 16.26 14.73 1.87
CA GLN A 38 15.39 14.58 0.72
C GLN A 38 16.18 14.13 -0.49
N ARG A 39 15.80 12.99 -1.05
CA ARG A 39 16.39 12.49 -2.29
C ARG A 39 15.38 12.53 -3.43
N ARG A 40 15.65 13.39 -4.41
CA ARG A 40 14.89 13.41 -5.66
C ARG A 40 15.43 12.31 -6.58
N LEU A 41 14.52 11.49 -7.08
CA LEU A 41 14.84 10.43 -8.02
C LEU A 41 14.51 10.90 -9.44
N ILE A 42 15.42 10.61 -10.37
CA ILE A 42 15.19 10.80 -11.80
C ILE A 42 14.38 9.58 -12.26
N VAL A 43 13.20 9.81 -12.82
CA VAL A 43 12.35 8.75 -13.37
C VAL A 43 13.02 8.21 -14.64
N PRO A 44 13.00 6.89 -14.91
CA PRO A 44 13.52 6.35 -16.17
C PRO A 44 12.92 7.09 -17.37
N PRO A 45 13.72 7.51 -18.38
CA PRO A 45 13.22 8.26 -19.53
C PRO A 45 12.07 7.56 -20.27
N GLU A 46 12.08 6.23 -20.30
CA GLU A 46 11.04 5.40 -20.91
C GLU A 46 9.68 5.54 -20.20
N LEU A 47 9.69 5.93 -18.92
CA LEU A 47 8.49 6.17 -18.11
C LEU A 47 8.16 7.67 -17.95
N ASP A 48 9.06 8.57 -18.35
CA ASP A 48 8.86 10.03 -18.25
C ASP A 48 8.40 10.66 -19.57
N ASN A 49 7.25 10.21 -20.08
CA ASN A 49 6.63 10.76 -21.29
C ASN A 49 5.11 10.91 -21.12
N ASP A 50 4.45 11.72 -21.93
CA ASP A 50 3.03 12.09 -21.74
C ASP A 50 2.02 10.93 -21.84
N GLN A 51 2.41 9.79 -22.38
CA GLN A 51 1.57 8.59 -22.45
C GLN A 51 1.56 7.81 -21.12
N MET A 52 2.55 8.04 -20.26
CA MET A 52 2.76 7.31 -19.01
C MET A 52 2.13 8.02 -17.81
N LEU A 53 1.40 7.26 -17.00
CA LEU A 53 0.84 7.71 -15.72
C LEU A 53 1.46 6.92 -14.57
N MET A 54 2.32 7.59 -13.81
CA MET A 54 2.77 7.08 -12.50
C MET A 54 1.57 7.15 -11.56
N PHE A 55 1.14 6.01 -11.04
CA PHE A 55 -0.05 5.98 -10.17
C PHE A 55 0.29 5.52 -8.76
N ASN A 56 1.28 4.66 -8.58
CA ASN A 56 1.70 4.20 -7.26
C ASN A 56 3.21 3.94 -7.21
N GLY A 57 3.69 3.62 -6.03
CA GLY A 57 5.07 3.22 -5.77
C GLY A 57 5.22 2.82 -4.32
N ALA A 58 6.35 2.23 -3.98
CA ALA A 58 6.65 1.83 -2.62
C ALA A 58 8.12 2.07 -2.29
N VAL A 59 8.41 2.37 -1.03
CA VAL A 59 9.76 2.53 -0.49
C VAL A 59 10.04 1.46 0.55
N LEU A 60 11.30 1.05 0.63
CA LEU A 60 11.77 0.04 1.57
C LEU A 60 13.20 0.37 1.99
N ARG A 61 13.51 0.23 3.28
CA ARG A 61 14.89 0.04 3.74
C ARG A 61 15.16 -1.46 3.89
N PRO A 62 16.04 -2.07 3.08
CA PRO A 62 16.44 -3.47 3.26
C PRO A 62 17.13 -3.68 4.61
N ALA A 63 16.86 -4.81 5.28
CA ALA A 63 17.42 -5.10 6.60
C ALA A 63 18.95 -5.14 6.63
N SER A 64 19.60 -5.49 5.52
CA SER A 64 21.06 -5.54 5.38
C SER A 64 21.69 -4.20 4.98
N GLY A 65 20.91 -3.17 4.66
CA GLY A 65 21.41 -1.92 4.10
C GLY A 65 21.84 -0.92 5.16
N GLN A 66 23.10 -0.46 5.10
CA GLN A 66 23.65 0.63 5.94
C GLN A 66 23.02 2.00 5.61
N GLY A 67 21.73 2.17 5.90
CA GLY A 67 20.99 3.39 5.57
C GLY A 67 20.59 3.51 4.09
N HIS A 68 20.80 2.47 3.30
CA HIS A 68 20.27 2.37 1.94
C HIS A 68 18.76 2.12 1.95
N PHE A 69 18.12 2.55 0.87
CA PHE A 69 16.72 2.30 0.54
C PHE A 69 16.54 1.91 -0.93
N GLN A 70 15.41 1.30 -1.21
CA GLN A 70 14.94 0.97 -2.55
C GLN A 70 13.58 1.63 -2.80
N VAL A 71 13.27 1.89 -4.08
CA VAL A 71 11.95 2.41 -4.49
C VAL A 71 11.42 1.60 -5.65
N ALA A 72 10.27 0.96 -5.47
CA ALA A 72 9.47 0.41 -6.56
C ALA A 72 8.61 1.53 -7.16
N LEU A 73 8.66 1.71 -8.47
CA LEU A 73 7.81 2.65 -9.19
C LEU A 73 6.82 1.89 -10.05
N ILE A 74 5.52 2.20 -9.92
CA ILE A 74 4.47 1.61 -10.76
C ILE A 74 3.87 2.67 -11.67
N ALA A 75 4.00 2.43 -12.98
CA ALA A 75 3.45 3.27 -14.03
C ALA A 75 2.49 2.47 -14.92
N HIS A 76 1.66 3.16 -15.70
CA HIS A 76 0.87 2.51 -16.73
C HIS A 76 0.69 3.38 -17.96
N ALA A 77 0.48 2.71 -19.09
CA ALA A 77 0.04 3.30 -20.34
C ALA A 77 -1.32 2.71 -20.73
N ARG A 78 -2.29 3.58 -21.02
CA ARG A 78 -3.57 3.16 -21.58
C ARG A 78 -3.44 3.11 -23.10
N LEU A 79 -3.66 1.93 -23.66
CA LEU A 79 -3.65 1.68 -25.10
C LEU A 79 -5.09 1.45 -25.56
N SER A 80 -5.32 1.37 -26.87
CA SER A 80 -6.66 1.34 -27.46
C SER A 80 -7.53 0.16 -27.00
N ASN A 81 -6.93 -0.99 -26.71
CA ASN A 81 -7.63 -2.22 -26.34
C ASN A 81 -7.12 -2.88 -25.04
N HIS A 82 -6.08 -2.33 -24.41
CA HIS A 82 -5.52 -2.86 -23.17
C HIS A 82 -4.80 -1.78 -22.37
N THR A 83 -4.48 -2.07 -21.12
CA THR A 83 -3.58 -1.26 -20.31
C THR A 83 -2.31 -2.05 -20.03
N ARG A 84 -1.15 -1.41 -20.17
CA ARG A 84 0.14 -2.01 -19.79
C ARG A 84 0.63 -1.38 -18.50
N VAL A 85 0.86 -2.21 -17.50
CA VAL A 85 1.46 -1.83 -16.20
C VAL A 85 2.97 -2.04 -16.32
N PHE A 86 3.74 -1.10 -15.81
CA PHE A 86 5.19 -1.14 -15.77
C PHE A 86 5.67 -1.04 -14.34
N ALA A 87 6.73 -1.78 -14.02
CA ALA A 87 7.44 -1.68 -12.75
C ALA A 87 8.94 -1.71 -12.94
N CYS A 88 9.63 -0.94 -12.11
CA CYS A 88 11.08 -0.98 -11.98
C CYS A 88 11.46 -0.65 -10.53
N LEU A 89 12.66 -1.08 -10.14
CA LEU A 89 13.19 -0.95 -8.80
C LEU A 89 14.44 -0.06 -8.83
N TYR A 90 14.41 1.02 -8.07
CA TYR A 90 15.57 1.87 -7.82
C TYR A 90 16.34 1.35 -6.60
N SER A 91 17.68 1.35 -6.67
CA SER A 91 18.55 1.19 -5.51
C SER A 91 19.29 2.50 -5.22
N SER A 92 19.18 2.98 -3.98
CA SER A 92 19.94 4.17 -3.52
C SER A 92 21.43 3.91 -3.29
N GLU A 93 21.83 2.64 -3.22
CA GLU A 93 23.23 2.21 -3.09
C GLU A 93 23.97 2.40 -4.42
N THR A 94 23.39 1.93 -5.52
CA THR A 94 23.99 2.06 -6.85
C THR A 94 23.56 3.34 -7.56
N GLY A 95 22.45 3.94 -7.15
CA GLY A 95 21.84 5.09 -7.81
C GLY A 95 21.15 4.76 -9.14
N ILE A 96 20.88 3.47 -9.41
CA ILE A 96 20.43 2.97 -10.71
C ILE A 96 19.03 2.31 -10.59
N TRP A 97 18.24 2.43 -11.66
CA TRP A 97 17.00 1.68 -11.84
C TRP A 97 17.27 0.33 -12.49
N SER A 98 16.53 -0.68 -12.05
CA SER A 98 16.48 -1.98 -12.69
C SER A 98 15.88 -1.89 -14.09
N LYS A 99 15.99 -3.00 -14.84
CA LYS A 99 15.20 -3.20 -16.06
C LYS A 99 13.71 -2.97 -15.76
N ILE A 100 13.05 -2.27 -16.67
CA ILE A 100 11.60 -2.08 -16.63
C ILE A 100 10.93 -3.37 -17.07
N ASN A 101 10.12 -3.95 -16.18
CA ASN A 101 9.28 -5.08 -16.49
C ASN A 101 7.83 -4.60 -16.67
N SER A 102 7.05 -5.38 -17.43
CA SER A 102 5.70 -4.99 -17.77
C SER A 102 4.73 -6.16 -17.76
N LEU A 103 3.48 -5.86 -17.44
CA LEU A 103 2.37 -6.80 -17.47
C LEU A 103 1.21 -6.18 -18.24
N GLN A 104 0.60 -6.96 -19.13
CA GLN A 104 -0.57 -6.53 -19.88
C GLN A 104 -1.85 -6.93 -19.12
N LEU A 105 -2.74 -5.97 -18.94
CA LEU A 105 -4.08 -6.12 -18.38
C LEU A 105 -5.12 -5.63 -19.39
N GLN A 106 -6.30 -6.25 -19.46
CA GLN A 106 -7.37 -5.74 -20.33
C GLN A 106 -7.78 -4.31 -19.96
N SER A 107 -8.04 -4.07 -18.68
CA SER A 107 -8.26 -2.74 -18.11
C SER A 107 -8.15 -2.83 -16.60
N TYR A 108 -7.89 -1.71 -15.93
CA TYR A 108 -8.01 -1.63 -14.48
C TYR A 108 -8.21 -0.19 -14.01
N MET A 109 -8.72 -0.08 -12.78
CA MET A 109 -8.77 1.12 -11.98
C MET A 109 -7.77 0.98 -10.84
N ALA A 110 -6.78 1.88 -10.84
CA ALA A 110 -5.81 1.99 -9.78
C ALA A 110 -6.48 2.47 -8.49
N MET A 111 -6.32 1.70 -7.43
CA MET A 111 -6.75 2.12 -6.11
C MET A 111 -5.70 3.07 -5.49
N PRO A 112 -6.14 4.15 -4.81
CA PRO A 112 -5.24 5.12 -4.20
C PRO A 112 -4.46 4.59 -2.98
N GLU A 113 -4.77 3.38 -2.50
CA GLU A 113 -4.14 2.74 -1.34
C GLU A 113 -2.62 2.48 -1.53
N PRO A 114 -1.82 2.59 -0.45
CA PRO A 114 -0.43 2.12 -0.43
C PRO A 114 -0.32 0.61 -0.68
N SER A 115 0.89 0.15 -1.01
CA SER A 115 1.20 -1.28 -1.01
C SER A 115 1.16 -1.88 0.40
N THR A 116 1.14 -3.21 0.43
CA THR A 116 1.57 -3.99 1.60
C THR A 116 2.75 -4.85 1.19
N LEU A 117 3.80 -4.88 2.02
CA LEU A 117 4.94 -5.77 1.82
C LEU A 117 4.59 -7.18 2.35
N ILE A 118 4.64 -8.18 1.48
CA ILE A 118 4.40 -9.58 1.79
C ILE A 118 5.62 -10.38 1.37
N GLY A 119 6.35 -10.95 2.33
CA GLY A 119 7.68 -11.50 2.08
C GLY A 119 8.58 -10.45 1.43
N ASN A 120 9.03 -10.72 0.20
CA ASN A 120 9.86 -9.81 -0.58
C ASN A 120 9.12 -9.19 -1.78
N SER A 121 7.79 -9.10 -1.71
CA SER A 121 6.93 -8.58 -2.78
C SER A 121 6.08 -7.42 -2.29
N PHE A 122 5.97 -6.38 -3.10
CA PHE A 122 4.96 -5.35 -2.88
C PHE A 122 3.64 -5.74 -3.54
N CYS A 123 2.56 -5.66 -2.77
CA CYS A 123 1.23 -6.03 -3.21
C CYS A 123 0.29 -4.82 -3.19
N TRP A 124 -0.42 -4.56 -4.28
CA TRP A 124 -1.44 -3.51 -4.40
C TRP A 124 -2.78 -4.09 -4.82
N LEU A 125 -3.87 -3.56 -4.27
CA LEU A 125 -5.22 -3.84 -4.78
C LEU A 125 -5.49 -3.04 -6.05
N LEU A 126 -6.01 -3.70 -7.07
CA LEU A 126 -6.53 -3.10 -8.29
C LEU A 126 -7.98 -3.54 -8.50
N LYS A 127 -8.78 -2.72 -9.19
CA LYS A 127 -10.12 -3.11 -9.65
C LYS A 127 -10.16 -3.30 -11.16
N VAL A 128 -10.66 -4.43 -11.65
CA VAL A 128 -10.69 -4.76 -13.08
C VAL A 128 -12.13 -4.64 -13.62
N PRO A 129 -12.40 -3.77 -14.61
CA PRO A 129 -13.70 -3.69 -15.30
C PRO A 129 -14.04 -4.97 -16.09
N PRO A 130 -15.32 -5.22 -16.41
CA PRO A 130 -16.49 -4.38 -16.13
C PRO A 130 -17.01 -4.51 -14.69
N ASP A 131 -16.81 -5.67 -14.06
CA ASP A 131 -17.44 -6.00 -12.77
C ASP A 131 -16.73 -5.39 -11.55
N LEU A 132 -15.66 -4.63 -11.78
CA LEU A 132 -14.82 -4.01 -10.75
C LEU A 132 -14.27 -5.04 -9.74
N GLN A 133 -13.93 -6.23 -10.26
CA GLN A 133 -13.36 -7.33 -9.50
C GLN A 133 -12.03 -6.90 -8.88
N ASP A 134 -11.87 -7.20 -7.59
CA ASP A 134 -10.62 -6.96 -6.88
C ASP A 134 -9.56 -8.00 -7.29
N VAL A 135 -8.38 -7.53 -7.64
CA VAL A 135 -7.19 -8.35 -7.91
C VAL A 135 -6.00 -7.75 -7.17
N ILE A 136 -4.97 -8.57 -6.91
CA ILE A 136 -3.72 -8.13 -6.32
C ILE A 136 -2.66 -8.07 -7.41
N LEU A 137 -2.06 -6.90 -7.60
CA LEU A 137 -0.83 -6.76 -8.37
C LEU A 137 0.34 -7.00 -7.42
N GLU A 138 1.18 -7.97 -7.75
CA GLU A 138 2.38 -8.30 -6.99
C GLU A 138 3.62 -7.91 -7.81
N PHE A 139 4.57 -7.24 -7.16
CA PHE A 139 5.88 -6.96 -7.70
C PHE A 139 6.94 -7.60 -6.81
N ASP A 140 7.50 -8.72 -7.29
CA ASP A 140 8.59 -9.45 -6.63
C ASP A 140 9.89 -8.66 -6.80
N LEU A 141 10.57 -8.33 -5.69
CA LEU A 141 11.75 -7.48 -5.71
C LEU A 141 13.02 -8.18 -6.19
N ASP A 142 13.13 -9.50 -6.01
CA ASP A 142 14.30 -10.29 -6.43
C ASP A 142 14.22 -10.63 -7.92
N ARG A 143 13.07 -11.16 -8.34
CA ARG A 143 12.81 -11.54 -9.74
C ARG A 143 12.48 -10.33 -10.59
N GLN A 144 12.10 -9.22 -9.95
CA GLN A 144 11.64 -7.99 -10.61
C GLN A 144 10.46 -8.23 -11.54
N SER A 145 9.61 -9.21 -11.22
CA SER A 145 8.48 -9.65 -12.05
C SER A 145 7.16 -9.10 -11.53
N LEU A 146 6.25 -8.81 -12.46
CA LEU A 146 4.87 -8.47 -12.16
C LEU A 146 3.96 -9.68 -12.36
N THR A 147 3.15 -9.99 -11.36
CA THR A 147 2.09 -11.00 -11.44
C THR A 147 0.78 -10.42 -10.94
N VAL A 148 -0.32 -11.05 -11.33
CA VAL A 148 -1.66 -10.70 -10.86
C VAL A 148 -2.31 -11.92 -10.25
N THR A 149 -2.84 -11.72 -9.06
CA THR A 149 -3.52 -12.72 -8.26
C THR A 149 -4.99 -12.34 -8.14
N GLU A 150 -5.87 -13.22 -8.61
CA GLU A 150 -7.31 -13.06 -8.41
C GLU A 150 -7.71 -13.39 -6.98
N LEU A 151 -8.70 -12.68 -6.45
CA LEU A 151 -9.34 -12.97 -5.16
C LEU A 151 -10.43 -14.04 -5.31
N PRO A 152 -10.87 -14.68 -4.20
CA PRO A 152 -12.06 -15.54 -4.23
C PRO A 152 -13.26 -14.81 -4.84
N PRO A 153 -14.06 -15.43 -5.73
CA PRO A 153 -15.22 -14.79 -6.37
C PRO A 153 -16.27 -14.25 -5.38
N GLN A 154 -16.28 -14.78 -4.16
CA GLN A 154 -17.15 -14.42 -3.05
C GLN A 154 -16.76 -13.06 -2.44
N VAL A 155 -15.48 -12.68 -2.55
CA VAL A 155 -14.95 -11.44 -2.00
C VAL A 155 -15.18 -10.32 -3.01
N LYS A 156 -16.34 -9.67 -2.90
CA LYS A 156 -16.69 -8.48 -3.67
C LYS A 156 -16.82 -7.29 -2.73
N ALA A 157 -15.74 -6.53 -2.61
CA ALA A 157 -15.66 -5.43 -1.67
C ALA A 157 -15.93 -4.09 -2.34
N ARG A 158 -16.69 -3.23 -1.64
CA ARG A 158 -16.73 -1.80 -1.96
C ARG A 158 -15.34 -1.18 -1.70
N PRO A 159 -15.00 -0.05 -2.35
CA PRO A 159 -13.77 0.68 -2.03
C PRO A 159 -13.58 0.88 -0.53
N PHE A 160 -12.34 0.74 -0.05
CA PHE A 160 -11.97 0.89 1.36
C PHE A 160 -12.65 -0.12 2.32
N LYS A 161 -13.20 -1.22 1.82
CA LYS A 161 -13.65 -2.35 2.64
C LYS A 161 -12.69 -3.53 2.62
N LEU A 162 -11.65 -3.48 1.81
CA LEU A 162 -10.70 -4.56 1.62
C LEU A 162 -9.29 -4.03 1.83
N ARG A 163 -8.44 -4.83 2.48
CA ARG A 163 -7.03 -4.52 2.69
C ARG A 163 -6.20 -5.80 2.61
N ILE A 164 -5.05 -5.71 1.95
CA ILE A 164 -4.03 -6.77 1.99
C ILE A 164 -3.34 -6.69 3.34
N VAL A 165 -3.19 -7.84 4.00
CA VAL A 165 -2.53 -7.96 5.30
C VAL A 165 -1.63 -9.19 5.29
N PRO A 166 -0.47 -9.17 5.96
CA PRO A 166 0.31 -10.38 6.17
C PRO A 166 -0.46 -11.34 7.08
N THR A 167 -0.43 -12.63 6.75
CA THR A 167 -0.91 -13.69 7.64
C THR A 167 0.08 -13.90 8.80
N GLU A 168 -0.28 -14.70 9.79
CA GLU A 168 0.58 -14.96 10.95
C GLU A 168 1.93 -15.59 10.57
N ASP A 169 1.95 -16.40 9.52
CA ASP A 169 3.14 -17.02 8.93
C ASP A 169 3.85 -16.11 7.89
N GLY A 170 3.41 -14.85 7.73
CA GLY A 170 4.01 -13.88 6.82
C GLY A 170 3.61 -14.05 5.35
N GLY A 171 2.65 -14.92 5.06
CA GLY A 171 2.06 -15.13 3.75
C GLY A 171 1.06 -14.04 3.34
N LEU A 172 0.49 -14.22 2.15
CA LEU A 172 -0.46 -13.28 1.57
C LEU A 172 -1.87 -13.50 2.15
N GLY A 173 -2.38 -12.47 2.82
CA GLY A 173 -3.74 -12.45 3.34
C GLY A 173 -4.52 -11.20 2.94
N ILE A 174 -5.83 -11.27 3.13
CA ILE A 174 -6.74 -10.13 2.97
C ILE A 174 -7.73 -10.08 4.13
N ILE A 175 -8.13 -8.88 4.50
CA ILE A 175 -9.24 -8.61 5.41
C ILE A 175 -10.34 -7.85 4.68
N HIS A 176 -11.56 -8.40 4.70
CA HIS A 176 -12.77 -7.78 4.17
C HIS A 176 -13.67 -7.31 5.32
N LEU A 177 -13.83 -5.99 5.46
CA LEU A 177 -14.61 -5.37 6.52
C LEU A 177 -16.09 -5.19 6.13
N SER A 178 -16.94 -6.03 6.70
CA SER A 178 -18.39 -5.91 6.61
C SER A 178 -18.95 -5.34 7.92
N THR A 179 -19.42 -4.09 7.91
CA THR A 179 -19.76 -3.35 9.14
C THR A 179 -18.61 -3.42 10.16
N PHE A 180 -18.82 -3.96 11.36
CA PHE A 180 -17.78 -4.15 12.38
C PHE A 180 -17.30 -5.61 12.47
N GLN A 181 -17.36 -6.36 11.36
CA GLN A 181 -16.82 -7.70 11.25
C GLN A 181 -15.75 -7.74 10.15
N GLY A 182 -14.55 -8.22 10.46
CA GLY A 182 -13.48 -8.45 9.50
C GLY A 182 -13.40 -9.93 9.11
N GLN A 183 -13.71 -10.26 7.87
CA GLN A 183 -13.51 -11.60 7.31
C GLN A 183 -12.09 -11.75 6.80
N LEU A 184 -11.37 -12.77 7.28
CA LEU A 184 -10.00 -13.05 6.94
C LEU A 184 -9.93 -14.15 5.89
N TRP A 185 -9.03 -13.97 4.93
CA TRP A 185 -8.69 -14.98 3.95
C TRP A 185 -7.18 -15.05 3.81
N LYS A 186 -6.65 -16.26 3.66
CA LYS A 186 -5.24 -16.49 3.39
C LYS A 186 -5.07 -17.23 2.07
N ARG A 187 -3.95 -16.97 1.40
CA ARG A 187 -3.54 -17.69 0.21
C ARG A 187 -2.58 -18.80 0.62
N GLU A 188 -3.01 -20.04 0.44
CA GLU A 188 -2.22 -21.23 0.70
C GLU A 188 -1.29 -21.57 -0.47
N PRO A 189 -0.27 -22.43 -0.24
CA PRO A 189 0.53 -23.00 -1.31
C PRO A 189 -0.35 -23.61 -2.41
N GLY A 190 0.06 -23.44 -3.67
CA GLY A 190 -0.76 -23.85 -4.81
C GLY A 190 -1.78 -22.81 -5.28
N SER A 191 -1.68 -21.56 -4.80
CA SER A 191 -2.49 -20.42 -5.26
C SER A 191 -3.99 -20.51 -4.92
N VAL A 192 -4.33 -21.27 -3.90
CA VAL A 192 -5.70 -21.43 -3.41
C VAL A 192 -5.97 -20.45 -2.28
N TRP A 193 -7.12 -19.79 -2.31
CA TRP A 193 -7.58 -18.96 -1.21
C TRP A 193 -8.51 -19.74 -0.30
N VAL A 194 -8.30 -19.62 1.01
CA VAL A 194 -9.15 -20.22 2.04
C VAL A 194 -9.63 -19.17 3.02
N HIS A 195 -10.85 -19.35 3.52
CA HIS A 195 -11.40 -18.52 4.59
C HIS A 195 -10.67 -18.87 5.89
N ASP A 196 -10.04 -17.87 6.51
CA ASP A 196 -9.15 -18.04 7.67
C ASP A 196 -9.81 -17.59 8.98
N GLY A 197 -11.10 -17.27 8.94
CA GLY A 197 -11.88 -16.89 10.11
C GLY A 197 -12.50 -15.50 9.98
N ALA A 198 -13.15 -15.08 11.07
CA ALA A 198 -13.77 -13.77 11.17
C ALA A 198 -13.48 -13.17 12.53
N ILE A 199 -13.30 -11.85 12.54
CA ILE A 199 -13.06 -11.03 13.72
C ILE A 199 -14.26 -10.11 13.92
N GLU A 200 -14.83 -10.08 15.11
CA GLU A 200 -15.83 -9.09 15.50
C GLU A 200 -15.18 -7.93 16.26
N PHE A 201 -15.38 -6.71 15.78
CA PHE A 201 -14.93 -5.48 16.43
C PHE A 201 -16.02 -4.96 17.37
N GLU A 202 -16.47 -5.77 18.34
CA GLU A 202 -17.62 -5.49 19.21
C GLU A 202 -17.43 -4.24 20.08
N GLU A 203 -16.24 -4.07 20.65
CA GLU A 203 -15.94 -2.92 21.48
C GLU A 203 -15.90 -1.63 20.64
N LEU A 204 -15.30 -1.69 19.44
CA LEU A 204 -15.30 -0.57 18.50
C LEU A 204 -16.73 -0.23 18.05
N ARG A 205 -17.56 -1.24 17.76
CA ARG A 205 -18.99 -1.09 17.44
C ARG A 205 -19.73 -0.38 18.59
N SER A 206 -19.42 -0.75 19.83
CA SER A 206 -20.01 -0.15 21.03
C SER A 206 -19.54 1.30 21.26
N ALA A 207 -18.31 1.63 20.86
CA ALA A 207 -17.78 2.99 20.90
C ALA A 207 -18.35 3.88 19.77
N CYS A 208 -18.73 3.29 18.64
CA CYS A 208 -19.22 4.00 17.44
C CYS A 208 -20.74 3.84 17.22
N LYS A 209 -21.54 3.90 18.30
CA LYS A 209 -23.00 3.69 18.23
C LYS A 209 -23.65 4.53 17.15
N GLY A 210 -24.43 3.88 16.28
CA GLY A 210 -25.15 4.53 15.18
C GLY A 210 -24.39 4.59 13.85
N ASP A 211 -23.10 4.25 13.83
CA ASP A 211 -22.37 4.08 12.57
C ASP A 211 -22.73 2.75 11.89
N ARG A 212 -22.84 2.79 10.56
CA ARG A 212 -23.18 1.65 9.71
C ARG A 212 -22.10 1.33 8.67
N TYR A 213 -21.10 2.20 8.47
CA TYR A 213 -20.21 2.11 7.31
C TYR A 213 -18.74 2.44 7.64
N PRO A 214 -18.10 1.71 8.56
CA PRO A 214 -16.68 1.92 8.83
C PRO A 214 -15.81 1.58 7.60
N LEU A 215 -14.75 2.33 7.35
CA LEU A 215 -13.87 2.18 6.19
C LEU A 215 -12.42 1.93 6.63
N ILE A 216 -11.73 0.99 5.97
CA ILE A 216 -10.30 0.79 6.15
C ILE A 216 -9.56 1.88 5.36
N VAL A 217 -8.97 2.83 6.08
CA VAL A 217 -8.29 3.99 5.50
C VAL A 217 -6.77 3.91 5.56
N GLY A 218 -6.22 2.92 6.26
CA GLY A 218 -4.78 2.71 6.41
C GLY A 218 -4.47 1.32 6.94
N PHE A 219 -3.20 0.92 6.83
CA PHE A 219 -2.65 -0.28 7.47
C PHE A 219 -1.23 0.04 7.92
N SER A 220 -0.90 -0.35 9.16
CA SER A 220 0.44 -0.24 9.74
C SER A 220 1.06 -1.63 9.77
N GLU A 221 2.06 -1.84 8.92
CA GLU A 221 2.84 -3.07 8.88
C GLU A 221 3.58 -3.30 10.21
N ASP A 222 4.20 -2.25 10.77
CA ASP A 222 4.99 -2.34 12.01
C ASP A 222 4.16 -2.76 13.23
N SER A 223 2.90 -2.33 13.31
CA SER A 223 2.00 -2.62 14.44
C SER A 223 0.98 -3.72 14.15
N ASN A 224 1.00 -4.28 12.94
CA ASN A 224 -0.04 -5.16 12.42
C ASN A 224 -1.46 -4.65 12.74
N ALA A 225 -1.74 -3.40 12.36
CA ALA A 225 -2.96 -2.69 12.74
C ALA A 225 -3.63 -2.03 11.54
N ILE A 226 -4.95 -2.17 11.43
CA ILE A 226 -5.74 -1.43 10.45
C ILE A 226 -6.17 -0.10 11.04
N LEU A 227 -6.29 0.92 10.18
CA LEU A 227 -6.90 2.18 10.55
C LEU A 227 -8.33 2.19 9.99
N VAL A 228 -9.29 2.30 10.89
CA VAL A 228 -10.72 2.26 10.59
C VAL A 228 -11.30 3.64 10.84
N GLN A 229 -11.81 4.25 9.77
CA GLN A 229 -12.58 5.48 9.84
C GLN A 229 -14.04 5.17 10.09
N THR A 230 -14.63 5.90 11.03
CA THR A 230 -16.04 5.87 11.40
C THR A 230 -16.54 7.33 11.48
N ASN A 231 -17.85 7.54 11.59
CA ASN A 231 -18.43 8.86 11.86
C ASN A 231 -17.97 9.45 13.20
N SER A 232 -17.49 8.61 14.12
CA SER A 232 -16.97 9.04 15.42
C SER A 232 -15.50 9.43 15.37
N GLY A 233 -14.78 9.14 14.28
CA GLY A 233 -13.37 9.45 14.12
C GLY A 233 -12.57 8.30 13.49
N VAL A 234 -11.26 8.38 13.60
CA VAL A 234 -10.34 7.33 13.10
C VAL A 234 -9.77 6.55 14.26
N PHE A 235 -9.82 5.23 14.15
CA PHE A 235 -9.38 4.28 15.15
C PHE A 235 -8.28 3.40 14.57
N MET A 236 -7.20 3.21 15.31
CA MET A 236 -6.23 2.16 15.06
C MET A 236 -6.71 0.90 15.77
N VAL A 237 -6.83 -0.22 15.04
CA VAL A 237 -7.30 -1.51 15.55
C VAL A 237 -6.20 -2.53 15.36
N TYR A 238 -5.70 -3.08 16.46
CA TYR A 238 -4.56 -4.01 16.47
C TYR A 238 -5.06 -5.43 16.16
N LEU A 239 -4.63 -6.01 15.04
CA LEU A 239 -5.16 -7.30 14.55
C LEU A 239 -4.71 -8.52 15.37
N ARG A 240 -3.82 -8.37 16.35
CA ARG A 240 -3.43 -9.45 17.26
C ARG A 240 -4.16 -9.39 18.60
N SER A 241 -4.19 -8.22 19.25
CA SER A 241 -4.82 -8.05 20.57
C SER A 241 -6.31 -7.75 20.50
N MET A 242 -6.84 -7.37 19.34
CA MET A 242 -8.20 -6.85 19.14
C MET A 242 -8.50 -5.53 19.86
N GLU A 243 -7.51 -4.96 20.55
CA GLU A 243 -7.62 -3.65 21.17
C GLU A 243 -7.69 -2.56 20.09
N PHE A 244 -8.28 -1.42 20.45
CA PHE A 244 -8.33 -0.27 19.57
C PHE A 244 -8.03 1.03 20.32
N LYS A 245 -7.50 2.00 19.57
CA LYS A 245 -7.21 3.34 20.06
C LYS A 245 -7.76 4.37 19.09
N LYS A 246 -8.49 5.35 19.60
CA LYS A 246 -8.90 6.51 18.82
C LYS A 246 -7.68 7.42 18.58
N ILE A 247 -7.41 7.74 17.32
CA ILE A 247 -6.26 8.57 16.91
C ILE A 247 -6.67 9.94 16.36
N SER A 248 -7.93 10.10 15.94
CA SER A 248 -8.46 11.36 15.42
C SER A 248 -9.97 11.48 15.63
N ASN A 249 -10.44 12.71 15.82
CA ASN A 249 -11.87 13.06 15.83
C ASN A 249 -12.37 13.46 14.42
N MET A 250 -11.52 13.44 13.40
CA MET A 250 -11.92 13.80 12.03
C MET A 250 -12.92 12.78 11.47
N GLY A 251 -14.09 13.27 11.05
CA GLY A 251 -15.10 12.48 10.34
C GLY A 251 -14.92 12.49 8.80
N ASP A 252 -14.10 13.40 8.27
CA ASP A 252 -13.86 13.53 6.83
C ASP A 252 -12.96 12.41 6.29
N PHE A 253 -13.28 11.93 5.09
CA PHE A 253 -12.56 10.82 4.48
C PHE A 253 -11.15 11.19 4.06
N HIS A 254 -10.15 10.53 4.65
CA HIS A 254 -8.75 10.64 4.27
C HIS A 254 -8.05 9.30 4.30
N LEU A 255 -7.22 9.02 3.28
CA LEU A 255 -6.26 7.93 3.36
C LEU A 255 -5.17 8.27 4.37
N HIS A 256 -4.87 7.30 5.22
CA HIS A 256 -3.85 7.41 6.24
C HIS A 256 -2.63 6.58 5.82
N TYR A 257 -1.46 7.16 6.02
CA TYR A 257 -0.16 6.55 5.73
C TYR A 257 0.59 6.44 7.06
N PRO A 258 0.38 5.36 7.84
CA PRO A 258 1.05 5.20 9.12
C PRO A 258 2.56 5.33 8.95
N PHE A 259 3.15 6.18 9.79
CA PHE A 259 4.58 6.44 9.78
C PHE A 259 5.15 5.96 11.10
N ALA A 260 6.00 4.94 11.04
CA ALA A 260 6.84 4.54 12.16
C ALA A 260 8.29 4.91 11.85
N CYS A 261 8.99 5.35 12.89
CA CYS A 261 10.43 5.55 12.86
C CYS A 261 11.02 5.07 14.18
N PHE A 262 12.23 4.55 14.13
CA PHE A 262 13.00 4.15 15.30
C PHE A 262 14.13 5.15 15.47
N TYR A 263 14.26 5.72 16.66
CA TYR A 263 15.44 6.51 17.00
C TYR A 263 16.56 5.53 17.34
N PRO A 264 17.73 5.57 16.68
CA PRO A 264 18.89 4.89 17.21
C PRO A 264 19.16 5.49 18.59
N GLY A 265 19.31 4.63 19.61
CA GLY A 265 19.69 5.06 20.95
C GLY A 265 20.95 5.93 20.88
N ALA A 266 21.02 6.96 21.73
CA ALA A 266 22.24 7.76 21.83
C ALA A 266 23.42 6.82 22.11
N PRO A 267 24.57 6.98 21.44
CA PRO A 267 25.76 6.24 21.83
C PRO A 267 26.06 6.57 23.29
N ASP A 268 26.22 5.53 24.11
CA ASP A 268 26.65 5.68 25.50
C ASP A 268 27.94 6.52 25.51
N ALA A 269 27.89 7.65 26.25
CA ALA A 269 28.98 8.61 26.36
C ALA A 269 30.07 8.14 27.32
#